data_AF-A0A1G0E0Y5-F1
#
_entry.id   AF-A0A1G0E0Y5-F1
#
_cell.length_a   1.000
_cell.length_b   1.000
_cell.length_c   1.000
_cell.angle_alpha   90.00
_cell.angle_beta   90.00
_cell.angle_gamma   90.00
#
_symmetry.space_group_name_H-M   'P 1'
#
loop_
_entity.id
_entity.type
_entity.pdbx_description
1 polymer ?
#
loop_
_entity_poly.entity_id
_entity_poly.type
_entity_poly.pdbx_seq_one_letter_code
_entity_poly.pdbx_strand_id
1 'polypeptide(L)'
;MINGQYKNNNASAERLQIRESAPVNYYLTHDDQLLDSMRLLIKDYIHLKFQRPVSQQERATYRLDFETLRQQLTDTLLKTYITFELMDRLYTIEYTYMSS
;
A
#
# COMPACT_ATOMS: atom_id res chain seq x y z
N MET A 1 -48.26 38.65 -2.97
CA MET A 1 -49.07 37.47 -3.30
C MET A 1 -48.69 36.99 -4.69
N ILE A 2 -48.70 35.67 -4.86
CA ILE A 2 -47.96 34.83 -5.81
C ILE A 2 -48.51 34.96 -7.24
N ASN A 3 -47.66 34.80 -8.27
CA ASN A 3 -47.88 33.85 -9.37
C ASN A 3 -46.74 33.87 -10.40
N GLY A 4 -45.70 33.08 -10.12
CA GLY A 4 -44.76 32.60 -11.13
C GLY A 4 -45.28 31.30 -11.71
N GLN A 5 -45.76 31.32 -12.96
CA GLN A 5 -45.86 30.13 -13.78
C GLN A 5 -44.55 29.95 -14.55
N TYR A 6 -43.81 28.88 -14.28
CA TYR A 6 -42.89 28.30 -15.25
C TYR A 6 -43.05 26.78 -15.26
N LYS A 7 -43.77 26.34 -16.30
CA LYS A 7 -43.61 25.12 -17.08
C LYS A 7 -42.64 24.07 -16.52
N ASN A 8 -43.26 22.95 -16.15
CA ASN A 8 -42.68 21.65 -15.88
C ASN A 8 -41.95 21.14 -17.13
N ASN A 9 -40.62 21.19 -17.13
CA ASN A 9 -39.78 20.46 -18.07
C ASN A 9 -39.26 19.23 -17.35
N ASN A 10 -39.75 18.06 -17.77
CA ASN A 10 -39.22 16.75 -17.44
C ASN A 10 -37.70 16.71 -17.71
N ALA A 11 -36.91 17.02 -16.68
CA ALA A 11 -35.52 16.60 -16.62
C ALA A 11 -35.55 15.12 -16.28
N SER A 12 -35.61 14.28 -17.33
CA SER A 12 -35.34 12.86 -17.25
C SER A 12 -34.01 12.70 -16.50
N ALA A 13 -34.10 12.28 -15.24
CA ALA A 13 -32.95 11.89 -14.46
C ALA A 13 -32.29 10.73 -15.21
N GLU A 14 -31.27 11.05 -16.02
CA GLU A 14 -30.26 10.10 -16.46
C GLU A 14 -29.63 9.55 -15.18
N ARG A 15 -30.26 8.50 -14.65
CA ARG A 15 -29.64 7.60 -13.70
C ARG A 15 -28.40 7.09 -14.41
N LEU A 16 -27.26 7.68 -14.06
CA LEU A 16 -25.95 7.06 -14.19
C LEU A 16 -26.08 5.68 -13.56
N GLN A 17 -26.39 4.68 -14.40
CA GLN A 17 -26.26 3.28 -14.04
C GLN A 17 -24.77 3.06 -13.88
N ILE A 18 -24.29 3.26 -12.64
CA ILE A 18 -23.03 2.69 -12.19
C ILE A 18 -23.23 1.19 -12.36
N ARG A 19 -22.75 0.67 -13.49
CA ARG A 19 -22.63 -0.75 -13.72
C ARG A 19 -21.71 -1.22 -12.61
N GLU A 20 -22.28 -1.82 -11.56
CA GLU A 20 -21.52 -2.50 -10.52
C GLU A 20 -20.64 -3.54 -11.23
N SER A 21 -19.40 -3.17 -11.50
CA SER A 21 -18.39 -4.08 -11.96
C SER A 21 -18.25 -5.14 -10.88
N ALA A 22 -18.41 -6.40 -11.26
CA ALA A 22 -18.25 -7.56 -10.39
C ALA A 22 -17.05 -7.38 -9.45
N PRO A 23 -17.10 -7.91 -8.20
CA PRO A 23 -15.98 -7.82 -7.29
C PRO A 23 -14.73 -8.33 -8.02
N VAL A 24 -13.74 -7.45 -8.19
CA VAL A 24 -12.47 -7.82 -8.80
C VAL A 24 -11.86 -8.85 -7.86
N ASN A 25 -11.99 -10.12 -8.23
CA ASN A 25 -11.40 -11.22 -7.50
C ASN A 25 -9.89 -11.15 -7.77
N TYR A 26 -9.19 -10.33 -6.99
CA TYR A 26 -7.74 -10.24 -7.02
C TYR A 26 -7.20 -11.57 -6.50
N TYR A 27 -6.92 -12.50 -7.41
CA TYR A 27 -6.08 -13.64 -7.08
C TYR A 27 -4.72 -13.10 -6.65
N LEU A 28 -4.38 -13.21 -5.36
CA LEU A 28 -3.06 -12.85 -4.86
C LEU A 28 -2.02 -13.63 -5.67
N THR A 29 -1.16 -12.91 -6.37
CA THR A 29 -0.04 -13.53 -7.06
C THR A 29 1.03 -13.91 -6.03
N HIS A 30 1.96 -14.79 -6.43
CA HIS A 30 3.11 -15.13 -5.60
C HIS A 30 3.93 -13.89 -5.20
N ASP A 31 4.12 -12.97 -6.14
CA ASP A 31 4.84 -11.72 -5.90
C ASP A 31 4.07 -10.83 -4.91
N ASP A 32 2.73 -10.76 -4.97
CA ASP A 32 1.93 -10.03 -3.98
C ASP A 32 2.15 -10.55 -2.56
N GLN A 33 2.18 -11.87 -2.38
CA GLN A 33 2.44 -12.50 -1.07
C GLN A 33 3.86 -12.19 -0.56
N LEU A 34 4.85 -12.16 -1.46
CA LEU A 34 6.21 -11.78 -1.12
C LEU A 34 6.29 -10.30 -0.74
N LEU A 35 5.62 -9.42 -1.47
CA LEU A 35 5.55 -7.99 -1.17
C LEU A 35 4.91 -7.73 0.19
N ASP A 36 3.85 -8.44 0.54
CA ASP A 36 3.23 -8.36 1.87
C ASP A 36 4.19 -8.85 2.96
N SER A 37 4.92 -9.94 2.71
CA SER A 37 5.94 -10.44 3.64
C SER A 37 7.07 -9.44 3.86
N MET A 38 7.56 -8.81 2.78
CA MET A 38 8.58 -7.76 2.84
C MET A 38 8.07 -6.52 3.58
N ARG A 39 6.81 -6.15 3.37
CA ARG A 39 6.14 -5.06 4.10
C ARG A 39 6.10 -5.34 5.60
N LEU A 40 5.66 -6.54 6.00
CA LEU A 40 5.59 -6.92 7.41
C LEU A 40 6.96 -6.90 8.07
N LEU A 41 7.98 -7.45 7.39
CA LEU A 41 9.36 -7.45 7.87
C LEU A 41 9.88 -6.02 8.12
N ILE A 42 9.62 -5.09 7.19
CA ILE A 42 10.04 -3.69 7.35
C ILE A 42 9.25 -3.00 8.47
N LYS A 43 7.94 -3.25 8.59
CA LYS A 43 7.15 -2.68 9.68
C LYS A 43 7.67 -3.11 11.05
N ASP A 44 8.03 -4.38 11.20
CA ASP A 44 8.63 -4.91 12.43
C ASP A 44 9.98 -4.23 12.73
N TYR A 45 10.86 -4.13 11.72
CA TYR A 45 12.12 -3.40 11.84
C TYR A 45 11.96 -1.94 12.26
N ILE A 46 11.02 -1.22 11.65
CA ILE A 46 10.72 0.18 11.99
C ILE A 46 10.19 0.27 13.41
N HIS A 47 9.24 -0.57 13.80
CA HIS A 47 8.71 -0.58 15.16
C HIS A 47 9.82 -0.80 16.19
N LEU A 48 10.71 -1.76 15.95
CA LEU A 48 11.86 -2.02 16.80
C LEU A 48 12.80 -0.81 16.91
N LYS A 49 13.10 -0.16 15.78
CA LYS A 49 13.94 1.04 15.67
C LYS A 49 13.39 2.24 16.43
N PHE A 50 12.07 2.37 16.52
CA PHE A 50 11.43 3.43 17.31
C PHE A 50 11.33 3.08 18.80
N GLN A 51 11.33 1.80 19.17
CA GLN A 51 11.33 1.37 20.56
C GLN A 51 12.71 1.45 21.21
N ARG A 52 13.77 1.07 20.49
CA ARG A 52 15.14 1.05 21.01
C ARG A 52 16.18 1.21 19.91
N PRO A 53 17.42 1.60 20.27
CA PRO A 53 18.54 1.51 19.35
C PRO A 53 18.70 0.08 18.81
N VAL A 54 18.71 -0.04 17.48
CA VAL A 54 18.92 -1.32 16.79
C VAL A 54 20.41 -1.51 16.55
N SER A 55 20.94 -2.67 16.93
CA SER A 55 22.34 -2.99 16.73
C SER A 55 22.66 -3.20 15.24
N GLN A 56 23.94 -3.09 14.89
CA GLN A 56 24.39 -3.35 13.52
C GLN A 56 24.10 -4.79 13.07
N GLN A 57 24.20 -5.75 13.99
CA GLN A 57 23.92 -7.16 13.71
C GLN A 57 22.44 -7.39 13.40
N GLU A 58 21.54 -6.84 14.22
CA GLU A 58 20.10 -6.94 13.99
C GLU A 58 19.70 -6.31 12.65
N ARG A 59 20.21 -5.12 12.36
CA ARG A 59 19.99 -4.47 11.06
C ARG A 59 20.49 -5.35 9.90
N ALA A 60 21.63 -6.02 10.06
CA ALA A 60 22.15 -6.92 9.04
C ALA A 60 21.25 -8.15 8.84
N THR A 61 20.69 -8.71 9.92
CA THR A 61 19.70 -9.80 9.86
C THR A 61 18.46 -9.39 9.07
N TYR A 62 17.80 -8.28 9.45
CA TYR A 62 16.62 -7.80 8.72
C TYR A 62 16.92 -7.51 7.24
N ARG A 63 18.11 -6.96 6.95
CA ARG A 63 18.54 -6.72 5.58
C ARG A 63 18.68 -8.04 4.80
N LEU A 64 19.30 -9.06 5.40
CA LEU A 64 19.49 -10.36 4.76
C LEU A 64 18.15 -11.05 4.50
N ASP A 65 17.23 -11.02 5.46
CA ASP A 65 15.90 -11.61 5.33
C ASP A 65 15.10 -10.89 4.23
N PHE A 66 15.19 -9.56 4.17
CA PHE A 66 14.57 -8.77 3.10
C PHE A 66 15.12 -9.13 1.72
N GLU A 67 16.45 -9.22 1.60
CA GLU A 67 17.10 -9.59 0.34
C GLU A 67 16.72 -11.02 -0.08
N THR A 68 16.55 -11.95 0.87
CA THR A 68 16.07 -13.31 0.61
C THR A 68 14.67 -13.32 0.01
N LEU A 69 13.76 -12.51 0.54
CA LEU A 69 12.42 -12.35 -0.02
C LEU A 69 12.47 -11.68 -1.40
N ARG A 70 13.29 -10.63 -1.55
CA ARG A 70 13.47 -9.93 -2.82
C ARG A 70 14.01 -10.83 -3.92
N GLN A 71 14.87 -11.79 -3.59
CA GLN A 71 15.41 -12.73 -4.57
C GLN A 71 14.35 -13.68 -5.14
N GLN A 72 13.29 -13.96 -4.38
CA GLN A 72 12.18 -14.83 -4.78
C GLN A 72 11.17 -14.14 -5.71
N LEU A 73 11.20 -12.80 -5.81
CA LEU A 73 10.33 -12.07 -6.72
C LEU A 73 10.58 -12.50 -8.17
N THR A 74 9.49 -12.78 -8.88
CA THR A 74 9.52 -13.15 -10.30
C THR A 74 9.66 -11.91 -11.17
N ASP A 75 8.98 -10.83 -10.79
CA ASP A 75 9.07 -9.55 -11.47
C ASP A 75 10.45 -8.90 -11.27
N THR A 76 11.17 -8.75 -12.37
CA THR A 76 12.54 -8.18 -12.40
C THR A 76 12.53 -6.68 -12.10
N LEU A 77 11.48 -5.97 -12.48
CA LEU A 77 11.32 -4.55 -12.21
C LEU A 77 11.10 -4.32 -10.71
N LEU A 78 10.18 -5.06 -10.10
CA LEU A 78 9.95 -5.02 -8.65
C LEU A 78 11.24 -5.35 -7.88
N LYS A 79 11.94 -6.41 -8.28
CA LYS A 79 13.23 -6.81 -7.71
C LYS A 79 14.30 -5.71 -7.79
N THR A 80 14.29 -4.93 -8.87
CA THR A 80 15.26 -3.84 -9.09
C THR A 80 14.97 -2.64 -8.19
N TYR A 81 13.72 -2.23 -8.09
CA TYR A 81 13.36 -0.98 -7.40
C TYR A 81 13.07 -1.15 -5.91
N ILE A 82 12.62 -2.32 -5.46
CA ILE A 82 12.29 -2.56 -4.06
C ILE A 82 13.54 -2.94 -3.30
N THR A 83 14.19 -1.95 -2.69
CA THR A 83 15.38 -2.13 -1.85
C THR A 83 15.05 -1.97 -0.37
N PHE A 84 15.90 -2.55 0.49
CA PHE A 84 15.75 -2.42 1.93
C PHE A 84 15.76 -0.94 2.36
N GLU A 85 16.68 -0.15 1.82
CA GLU A 85 16.83 1.27 2.12
C GLU A 85 15.63 2.11 1.64
N LEU A 86 15.03 1.76 0.49
CA LEU A 86 13.82 2.42 0.02
C LEU A 86 12.67 2.18 1.01
N MET A 87 12.45 0.91 1.36
CA MET A 87 11.36 0.54 2.26
C MET A 87 11.56 1.11 3.68
N ASP A 88 12.78 1.06 4.23
CA ASP A 88 13.09 1.69 5.53
C ASP A 88 12.71 3.18 5.55
N ARG A 89 13.03 3.93 4.49
CA ARG A 89 12.66 5.35 4.39
C ARG A 89 11.15 5.55 4.30
N LEU A 90 10.48 4.82 3.42
CA LEU A 90 9.04 4.94 3.22
C LEU A 90 8.26 4.64 4.51
N TYR A 91 8.61 3.56 5.20
CA TYR A 91 7.91 3.18 6.43
C TYR A 91 8.35 3.98 7.66
N THR A 92 9.58 4.51 7.70
CA THR A 92 9.96 5.50 8.73
C THR A 92 9.07 6.75 8.61
N ILE A 93 8.86 7.23 7.38
CA ILE A 93 7.99 8.37 7.08
C ILE A 93 6.54 8.04 7.51
N GLU A 94 5.97 6.93 7.04
CA GLU A 94 4.62 6.47 7.41
C GLU A 94 4.43 6.43 8.93
N TYR A 95 5.37 5.81 9.65
CA TYR A 95 5.31 5.66 11.11
C TYR A 95 5.34 7.00 11.84
N THR A 96 6.11 7.97 11.33
CA THR A 96 6.23 9.31 11.91
C THR A 96 4.92 10.10 11.73
N TYR A 97 4.30 10.04 10.56
CA TYR A 97 3.05 10.75 10.27
C TYR A 97 1.82 10.11 10.95
N MET A 98 1.84 8.81 11.21
CA MET A 98 0.74 8.11 11.91
C MET A 98 0.83 8.18 13.44
N SER A 99 1.99 8.56 13.99
CA SER A 99 2.20 8.70 15.44
C SER A 99 2.10 10.15 15.93
N SER A 100 1.79 11.09 15.04
CA SER A 100 1.59 12.54 15.34
C SER A 100 0.11 12.87 15.45
#